data_AF-A0A024TXX7-F1
#
_entry.id   AF-A0A024TXX7-F1
#
_cell.length_a   1.000
_cell.length_b   1.000
_cell.length_c   1.000
_cell.angle_alpha   90.00
_cell.angle_beta   90.00
_cell.angle_gamma   90.00
#
_symmetry.space_group_name_H-M   'P 1'
#
loop_
_entity.id
_entity.type
_entity.pdbx_description
1 polymer ?
#
loop_
_entity_poly.entity_id
_entity_poly.type
_entity_poly.pdbx_seq_one_letter_code
_entity_poly.pdbx_strand_id
1 'polypeptide(L)'
;MVDSGVFKSASASHSLSDSAIGGICLGIAFALLVFALLSLVHMLTKLVRGSAQKYIRRALNYSGYLNIFIGTAITFCVHSSTVVTSTLTPLAGLDLIALDQAYPLIIGANVGTTMTALLASWVTGKYDAVEVALVHFWFNIFGIFLFYPIPATRYPILHWAERIGYYSARWPLVALLFLLAVFIVIPGIGFGMVYLYKGSATAVAFGITLSAIVVVCFAAFYWWYWRLDGRERWHYFLAVKAEDHRMRMEAVRRAREDDMVFMS
;
A
#
# COMPACT_ATOMS: atom_id res chain seq x y z
N MET A 1 31.93 15.40 42.55
CA MET A 1 30.69 16.11 42.97
C MET A 1 30.25 16.96 41.80
N VAL A 2 29.38 16.42 40.94
CA VAL A 2 28.66 17.17 39.90
C VAL A 2 27.19 16.97 40.24
N ASP A 3 26.50 18.09 40.46
CA ASP A 3 25.14 18.15 40.97
C ASP A 3 24.16 17.30 40.15
N SER A 4 23.62 16.28 40.79
CA SER A 4 22.45 15.51 40.36
C SER A 4 21.14 16.31 40.47
N GLY A 5 21.23 17.62 40.76
CA GLY A 5 20.11 18.53 40.92
C GLY A 5 19.50 19.04 39.60
N VAL A 6 20.27 19.11 38.51
CA VAL A 6 19.80 19.72 37.24
C VAL A 6 18.75 18.86 36.52
N PHE A 7 18.82 17.53 36.65
CA PHE A 7 17.83 16.62 36.08
C PHE A 7 16.63 16.35 36.99
N LYS A 8 16.75 16.56 38.30
CA LYS A 8 15.62 16.44 39.24
C LYS A 8 14.73 17.69 39.26
N SER A 9 15.26 18.87 38.97
CA SER A 9 14.47 20.10 38.92
C SER A 9 13.66 20.26 37.62
N ALA A 10 14.03 19.57 36.54
CA ALA A 10 13.24 19.55 35.30
C ALA A 10 11.98 18.66 35.39
N SER A 11 11.92 17.73 36.37
CA SER A 11 10.75 16.87 36.60
C SER A 11 9.69 17.51 37.52
N ALA A 12 9.96 18.71 38.05
CA ALA A 12 9.12 19.39 39.03
C ALA A 12 8.33 20.54 38.38
N SER A 13 7.56 20.25 37.32
CA SER A 13 6.39 21.04 36.88
C SER A 13 5.73 20.43 35.62
N HIS A 14 5.43 19.13 35.63
CA HIS A 14 4.57 18.57 34.58
C HIS A 14 3.11 18.87 34.93
N SER A 15 2.54 19.92 34.32
CA SER A 15 1.12 20.27 34.39
C SER A 15 0.23 19.37 33.51
N LEU A 16 0.84 18.46 32.75
CA LEU A 16 0.16 17.57 31.82
C LEU A 16 0.46 16.11 32.20
N SER A 17 -0.58 15.28 32.25
CA SER A 17 -0.47 13.84 32.46
C SER A 17 0.42 13.20 31.39
N ASP A 18 1.17 12.15 31.74
CA ASP A 18 1.99 11.34 30.80
C ASP A 18 1.18 10.90 29.56
N SER A 19 -0.12 10.66 29.74
CA SER A 19 -1.06 10.35 28.65
C SER A 19 -1.24 11.51 27.66
N ALA A 20 -1.28 12.76 28.15
CA ALA A 20 -1.37 13.96 27.33
C ALA A 20 -0.05 14.23 26.58
N ILE A 21 1.10 14.02 27.23
CA ILE A 21 2.42 14.15 26.60
C ILE A 21 2.59 13.11 25.48
N GLY A 22 2.18 11.86 25.75
CA GLY A 22 2.16 10.79 24.76
C GLY A 22 1.27 11.13 23.56
N GLY A 23 0.07 11.65 23.81
CA GLY A 23 -0.86 12.09 22.76
C GLY A 23 -0.30 13.22 21.88
N ILE A 24 0.31 14.24 22.50
CA ILE A 24 0.94 15.36 21.79
C ILE A 24 2.13 14.87 20.94
N CYS A 25 2.99 14.03 21.51
CA CYS A 25 4.15 13.46 20.81
C CYS A 25 3.72 12.63 19.60
N LEU A 26 2.70 11.78 19.75
CA LEU A 26 2.15 10.98 18.67
C LEU A 26 1.54 11.85 17.56
N GLY A 27 0.81 12.91 17.93
CA GLY A 27 0.25 13.86 16.98
C GLY A 27 1.32 14.60 16.17
N ILE A 28 2.37 15.08 16.83
CA ILE A 28 3.50 15.77 16.17
C ILE A 28 4.28 14.79 15.27
N ALA A 29 4.58 13.59 15.75
CA ALA A 29 5.26 12.57 14.97
C ALA A 29 4.47 12.17 13.72
N PHE A 30 3.15 11.98 13.86
CA PHE A 30 2.27 11.68 12.74
C PHE A 30 2.20 12.84 11.74
N ALA A 31 2.07 14.08 12.21
CA ALA A 31 2.06 15.26 11.35
C ALA A 31 3.38 15.44 10.59
N LEU A 32 4.53 15.25 11.25
CA LEU A 32 5.85 15.31 10.61
C LEU A 32 6.03 14.20 9.59
N LEU A 33 5.59 12.98 9.89
CA LEU A 33 5.62 11.85 8.95
C LEU A 33 4.79 12.17 7.71
N VAL A 34 3.55 12.63 7.88
CA VAL A 34 2.67 13.00 6.76
C VAL A 34 3.28 14.15 5.94
N PHE A 35 3.79 15.20 6.60
CA PHE A 35 4.42 16.33 5.93
C PHE A 35 5.65 15.91 5.11
N ALA A 36 6.53 15.08 5.68
CA ALA A 36 7.69 14.55 4.99
C ALA A 36 7.27 13.72 3.76
N LEU A 37 6.24 12.88 3.89
CA LEU A 37 5.72 12.06 2.79
C LEU A 37 5.15 12.93 1.65
N LEU A 38 4.37 13.95 1.99
CA LEU A 38 3.79 14.89 1.01
C LEU A 38 4.86 15.73 0.32
N SER A 39 5.85 16.21 1.07
CA SER A 39 6.97 16.99 0.55
C SER A 39 7.82 16.19 -0.44
N LEU A 40 8.10 14.92 -0.11
CA LEU A 40 8.80 14.00 -0.99
C LEU A 40 8.08 13.86 -2.35
N VAL A 41 6.77 13.57 -2.32
CA VAL A 41 5.95 13.42 -3.54
C VAL A 41 5.92 14.71 -4.36
N HIS A 42 5.78 15.86 -3.70
CA HIS A 42 5.75 17.16 -4.37
C HIS A 42 7.08 17.51 -5.04
N MET A 43 8.20 17.25 -4.36
CA MET A 43 9.54 17.49 -4.88
C MET A 43 9.86 16.56 -6.06
N LEU A 44 9.50 15.29 -5.96
CA LEU A 44 9.64 14.31 -7.04
C LEU A 44 8.82 14.71 -8.28
N THR A 45 7.59 15.16 -8.09
CA THR A 45 6.73 15.61 -9.20
C THR A 45 7.32 16.81 -9.93
N LYS A 46 8.06 17.68 -9.22
CA LYS A 46 8.79 18.80 -9.83
C LYS A 46 10.09 18.36 -10.50
N LEU A 47 10.86 17.47 -9.87
CA LEU A 47 12.15 16.96 -10.35
C LEU A 47 12.02 16.12 -11.62
N VAL A 48 10.94 15.34 -11.75
CA VAL A 48 10.78 14.40 -12.87
C VAL A 48 10.19 15.07 -14.13
N ARG A 49 9.74 16.32 -14.04
CA ARG A 49 9.26 17.08 -15.21
C ARG A 49 10.42 17.48 -16.12
N GLY A 50 10.29 17.20 -17.43
CA GLY A 50 11.26 17.60 -18.46
C GLY A 50 12.19 16.47 -18.90
N SER A 51 13.50 16.75 -19.06
CA SER A 51 14.49 15.82 -19.63
C SER A 51 14.62 14.51 -18.84
N ALA A 52 14.46 14.57 -17.51
CA ALA A 52 14.54 13.39 -16.62
C ALA A 52 13.54 12.29 -17.01
N GLN A 53 12.34 12.65 -17.47
CA GLN A 53 11.33 11.71 -17.94
C GLN A 53 11.83 10.84 -19.12
N LYS A 54 12.59 11.42 -20.05
CA LYS A 54 13.12 10.71 -21.22
C LYS A 54 14.23 9.75 -20.82
N TYR A 55 15.07 10.13 -19.85
CA TYR A 55 16.11 9.27 -19.29
C TYR A 55 15.51 8.12 -18.48
N ILE A 56 14.51 8.39 -17.64
CA ILE A 56 13.80 7.37 -16.85
C ILE A 56 13.13 6.36 -17.79
N ARG A 57 12.39 6.82 -18.81
CA ARG A 57 11.77 5.92 -19.79
C ARG A 57 12.79 5.06 -20.53
N ARG A 58 13.95 5.61 -20.93
CA ARG A 58 15.02 4.83 -21.56
C ARG A 58 15.69 3.85 -20.58
N ALA A 59 15.93 4.29 -19.36
CA ALA A 59 16.58 3.51 -18.31
C ALA A 59 15.68 2.41 -17.73
N LEU A 60 14.37 2.46 -17.95
CA LEU A 60 13.40 1.47 -17.50
C LEU A 60 12.80 0.63 -18.63
N ASN A 61 13.16 0.91 -19.89
CA ASN A 61 12.78 0.12 -21.06
C ASN A 61 13.71 -1.10 -21.27
N TYR A 62 14.13 -1.72 -20.18
CA TYR A 62 14.90 -2.96 -20.20
C TYR A 62 14.01 -4.16 -19.91
N SER A 63 14.59 -5.37 -19.96
CA SER A 63 13.90 -6.58 -19.56
C SER A 63 13.41 -6.45 -18.12
N GLY A 64 12.24 -7.01 -17.82
CA GLY A 64 11.67 -6.89 -16.49
C GLY A 64 12.55 -7.52 -15.38
N TYR A 65 13.44 -8.45 -15.73
CA TYR A 65 14.45 -8.97 -14.81
C TYR A 65 15.49 -7.92 -14.41
N LEU A 66 15.92 -7.06 -15.34
CA LEU A 66 16.82 -5.96 -15.00
C LEU A 66 16.10 -4.93 -14.12
N ASN A 67 14.81 -4.69 -14.38
CA ASN A 67 14.00 -3.81 -13.54
C ASN A 67 13.87 -4.33 -12.09
N ILE A 68 13.83 -5.65 -11.86
CA ILE A 68 13.93 -6.24 -10.51
C ILE A 68 15.28 -5.88 -9.88
N PHE A 69 16.39 -6.10 -10.60
CA PHE A 69 17.73 -5.78 -10.07
C PHE A 69 17.89 -4.29 -9.74
N ILE A 70 17.41 -3.41 -10.62
CA ILE A 70 17.40 -1.95 -10.41
C ILE A 70 16.59 -1.60 -9.16
N GLY A 71 15.39 -2.18 -9.00
CA GLY A 71 14.55 -1.97 -7.81
C GLY A 71 15.27 -2.40 -6.52
N THR A 72 15.89 -3.58 -6.53
CA THR A 72 16.69 -4.10 -5.41
C THR A 72 17.83 -3.15 -5.07
N ALA A 73 18.63 -2.74 -6.07
CA ALA A 73 19.79 -1.89 -5.87
C ALA A 73 19.40 -0.51 -5.32
N ILE A 74 18.38 0.14 -5.91
CA ILE A 74 17.92 1.45 -5.44
C ILE A 74 17.43 1.35 -3.99
N THR A 75 16.58 0.37 -3.67
CA THR A 75 16.10 0.21 -2.30
C THR A 75 17.21 -0.14 -1.33
N PHE A 76 18.18 -0.97 -1.73
CA PHE A 76 19.32 -1.28 -0.90
C PHE A 76 20.16 -0.03 -0.57
N CYS A 77 20.43 0.83 -1.57
CA CYS A 77 21.17 2.07 -1.35
C CYS A 77 20.39 3.10 -0.51
N VAL A 78 19.09 3.26 -0.78
CA VAL A 78 18.24 4.24 -0.10
C VAL A 78 17.72 3.71 1.24
N HIS A 79 17.83 2.40 1.49
CA HIS A 79 17.30 1.68 2.65
C HIS A 79 15.77 1.85 2.85
N SER A 80 15.04 2.21 1.80
CA SER A 80 13.60 2.45 1.86
C SER A 80 12.89 2.06 0.57
N SER A 81 12.02 1.05 0.66
CA SER A 81 11.12 0.65 -0.42
C SER A 81 9.92 1.59 -0.57
N THR A 82 9.56 2.31 0.49
CA THR A 82 8.49 3.32 0.42
C THR A 82 8.89 4.49 -0.46
N VAL A 83 10.17 4.90 -0.45
CA VAL A 83 10.67 5.95 -1.37
C VAL A 83 10.56 5.50 -2.83
N VAL A 84 10.90 4.25 -3.13
CA VAL A 84 10.78 3.69 -4.49
C VAL A 84 9.32 3.61 -4.94
N THR A 85 8.46 3.00 -4.13
CA THR A 85 7.03 2.84 -4.47
C THR A 85 6.27 4.17 -4.55
N SER A 86 6.54 5.11 -3.64
CA SER A 86 5.95 6.46 -3.66
C SER A 86 6.44 7.32 -4.83
N THR A 87 7.64 7.05 -5.34
CA THR A 87 8.15 7.65 -6.58
C THR A 87 7.46 7.05 -7.81
N LEU A 88 7.32 5.73 -7.87
CA LEU A 88 6.73 5.05 -9.03
C LEU A 88 5.23 5.32 -9.19
N THR A 89 4.50 5.46 -8.08
CA THR A 89 3.04 5.68 -8.08
C THR A 89 2.60 6.91 -8.89
N PRO A 90 3.12 8.13 -8.64
CA PRO A 90 2.77 9.31 -9.44
C PRO A 90 3.31 9.22 -10.87
N LEU A 91 4.44 8.55 -11.12
CA LEU A 91 4.95 8.35 -12.47
C LEU A 91 4.06 7.44 -13.30
N ALA A 92 3.48 6.40 -12.69
CA ALA A 92 2.47 5.57 -13.31
C ALA A 92 1.17 6.36 -13.54
N GLY A 93 0.75 7.20 -12.58
CA GLY A 93 -0.43 8.07 -12.73
C GLY A 93 -0.30 9.17 -13.80
N LEU A 94 0.94 9.53 -14.17
CA LEU A 94 1.25 10.45 -15.28
C LEU A 94 1.55 9.70 -16.60
N ASP A 95 1.26 8.40 -16.67
CA ASP A 95 1.55 7.49 -17.79
C ASP A 95 3.03 7.45 -18.20
N LEU A 96 3.96 7.85 -17.32
CA LEU A 96 5.40 7.90 -17.60
C LEU A 96 6.05 6.53 -17.55
N ILE A 97 5.52 5.64 -16.71
CA ILE A 97 5.98 4.28 -16.53
C ILE A 97 4.75 3.38 -16.63
N ALA A 98 4.81 2.36 -17.49
CA ALA A 98 3.72 1.39 -17.60
C ALA A 98 3.68 0.50 -16.35
N LEU A 99 2.49 0.00 -15.99
CA LEU A 99 2.35 -0.92 -14.85
C LEU A 99 3.26 -2.17 -14.98
N ASP A 100 3.44 -2.66 -16.21
CA ASP A 100 4.34 -3.77 -16.54
C ASP A 100 5.81 -3.50 -16.24
N GLN A 101 6.22 -2.22 -16.23
CA GLN A 101 7.57 -1.78 -15.89
C GLN A 101 7.68 -1.47 -14.39
N ALA A 102 6.63 -0.92 -13.79
CA ALA A 102 6.57 -0.62 -12.36
C ALA A 102 6.53 -1.89 -11.50
N TYR A 103 5.79 -2.92 -11.92
CA TYR A 103 5.65 -4.18 -11.20
C TYR A 103 6.99 -4.87 -10.85
N PRO A 104 7.91 -5.12 -11.80
CA PRO A 104 9.22 -5.70 -11.47
C PRO A 104 10.08 -4.81 -10.57
N LEU A 105 10.00 -3.47 -10.70
CA LEU A 105 10.73 -2.55 -9.82
C LEU A 105 10.24 -2.66 -8.36
N ILE A 106 8.93 -2.77 -8.16
CA ILE A 106 8.31 -2.92 -6.83
C ILE A 106 8.73 -4.26 -6.20
N ILE A 107 8.71 -5.33 -7.00
CA ILE A 107 9.18 -6.65 -6.56
C ILE A 107 10.66 -6.60 -6.14
N GLY A 108 11.51 -5.95 -6.95
CA GLY A 108 12.92 -5.73 -6.61
C GLY A 108 13.10 -4.93 -5.33
N ALA A 109 12.32 -3.84 -5.17
CA ALA A 109 12.36 -3.03 -3.96
C ALA A 109 12.09 -3.84 -2.68
N ASN A 110 11.16 -4.80 -2.73
CA ASN A 110 10.90 -5.70 -1.59
C ASN A 110 12.12 -6.57 -1.24
N VAL A 111 12.84 -7.09 -2.24
CA VAL A 111 14.10 -7.81 -2.03
C VAL A 111 15.15 -6.87 -1.40
N GLY A 112 15.26 -5.64 -1.90
CA GLY A 112 16.18 -4.64 -1.35
C GLY A 112 15.95 -4.41 0.15
N THR A 113 14.69 -4.31 0.59
CA THR A 113 14.35 -4.19 2.03
C THR A 113 14.82 -5.40 2.83
N THR A 114 14.67 -6.63 2.30
CA THR A 114 15.17 -7.83 2.99
C THR A 114 16.69 -7.89 3.06
N MET A 115 17.42 -7.37 2.06
CA MET A 115 18.88 -7.25 2.12
C MET A 115 19.33 -6.26 3.20
N THR A 116 18.62 -5.13 3.34
CA THR A 116 18.85 -4.18 4.44
C THR A 116 18.61 -4.82 5.80
N ALA A 117 17.51 -5.56 5.96
CA ALA A 117 17.23 -6.27 7.20
C ALA A 117 18.30 -7.32 7.52
N LEU A 118 18.82 -8.01 6.50
CA LEU A 118 19.90 -8.98 6.66
C LEU A 118 21.19 -8.32 7.16
N LEU A 119 21.62 -7.21 6.56
CA LEU A 119 22.78 -6.46 7.04
C LEU A 119 22.58 -5.92 8.46
N ALA A 120 21.41 -5.35 8.74
CA ALA A 120 21.10 -4.85 10.07
C ALA A 120 21.18 -5.98 11.11
N SER A 121 20.58 -7.13 10.82
CA SER A 121 20.60 -8.30 11.69
C SER A 121 22.03 -8.82 11.93
N TRP A 122 22.86 -8.82 10.89
CA TRP A 122 24.27 -9.21 10.99
C TRP A 122 25.05 -8.32 11.95
N VAL A 123 24.84 -6.99 11.86
CA VAL A 123 25.48 -6.03 12.77
C VAL A 123 25.03 -6.21 14.22
N THR A 124 23.78 -6.62 14.47
CA THR A 124 23.32 -6.90 15.84
C THR A 124 23.95 -8.14 16.46
N GLY A 125 24.50 -9.05 15.66
CA GLY A 125 25.13 -10.30 16.13
C GLY A 125 24.19 -11.29 16.81
N LYS A 126 22.86 -11.08 16.76
CA LYS A 126 21.86 -11.97 17.35
C LYS A 126 21.44 -13.03 16.34
N TYR A 127 21.63 -14.31 16.70
CA TYR A 127 21.27 -15.44 15.83
C TYR A 127 19.80 -15.39 15.40
N ASP A 128 18.88 -15.14 16.34
CA ASP A 128 17.44 -15.04 16.06
C ASP A 128 17.12 -13.96 15.01
N ALA A 129 17.80 -12.81 15.07
CA ALA A 129 17.57 -11.72 14.12
C ALA A 129 18.05 -12.09 12.71
N VAL A 130 19.20 -12.76 12.62
CA VAL A 130 19.77 -13.21 11.34
C VAL A 130 18.92 -14.31 10.73
N GLU A 131 18.43 -15.25 11.54
CA GLU A 131 17.52 -16.31 11.09
C GLU A 131 16.25 -15.72 10.48
N VAL A 132 15.58 -14.81 11.21
CA VAL A 132 14.37 -14.16 10.71
C VAL A 132 14.65 -13.38 9.43
N ALA A 133 15.77 -12.64 9.35
CA ALA A 133 16.14 -11.89 8.15
C ALA A 133 16.42 -12.81 6.95
N LEU A 134 17.10 -13.94 7.16
CA LEU A 134 17.37 -14.93 6.13
C LEU A 134 16.08 -15.58 5.61
N VAL A 135 15.15 -15.93 6.50
CA VAL A 135 13.83 -16.46 6.10
C VAL A 135 13.10 -15.45 5.22
N HIS A 136 13.08 -14.16 5.59
CA HIS A 136 12.43 -13.13 4.79
C HIS A 136 13.11 -12.93 3.44
N PHE A 137 14.44 -12.89 3.41
CA PHE A 137 15.23 -12.75 2.18
C PHE A 137 14.94 -13.90 1.22
N TRP A 138 15.08 -15.14 1.68
CA TRP A 138 14.84 -16.32 0.84
C TRP A 138 13.39 -16.47 0.42
N PHE A 139 12.44 -16.17 1.31
CA PHE A 139 11.02 -16.17 0.96
C PHE A 139 10.72 -15.22 -0.21
N ASN A 140 11.30 -14.01 -0.21
CA ASN A 140 11.11 -13.06 -1.31
C ASN A 140 11.79 -13.56 -2.60
N ILE A 141 13.02 -14.08 -2.51
CA ILE A 141 13.73 -14.61 -3.67
C ILE A 141 12.98 -15.78 -4.31
N PHE A 142 12.57 -16.78 -3.52
CA PHE A 142 11.79 -17.92 -4.02
C PHE A 142 10.42 -17.49 -4.53
N GLY A 143 9.76 -16.53 -3.88
CA GLY A 143 8.51 -15.94 -4.35
C GLY A 143 8.67 -15.33 -5.75
N ILE A 144 9.77 -14.63 -6.02
CA ILE A 144 10.07 -14.11 -7.36
C ILE A 144 10.21 -15.25 -8.35
N PHE A 145 11.04 -16.25 -8.05
CA PHE A 145 11.25 -17.38 -8.97
C PHE A 145 9.96 -18.16 -9.26
N LEU A 146 9.03 -18.23 -8.30
CA LEU A 146 7.75 -18.92 -8.46
C LEU A 146 6.72 -18.07 -9.24
N PHE A 147 6.60 -16.78 -8.94
CA PHE A 147 5.50 -15.95 -9.42
C PHE A 147 5.84 -15.02 -10.59
N TYR A 148 7.12 -14.69 -10.82
CA TYR A 148 7.51 -13.71 -11.83
C TYR A 148 7.84 -14.33 -13.21
N PRO A 149 8.64 -15.41 -13.32
CA PRO A 149 8.93 -16.05 -14.61
C PRO A 149 7.71 -16.68 -15.26
N ILE A 150 6.75 -17.17 -14.47
CA ILE A 150 5.57 -17.89 -14.95
C ILE A 150 4.52 -16.88 -15.44
N PRO A 151 4.20 -16.79 -16.74
CA PRO A 151 3.27 -15.78 -17.24
C PRO A 151 1.85 -15.96 -16.68
N ALA A 152 1.45 -17.21 -16.43
CA ALA A 152 0.14 -17.56 -15.86
C ALA A 152 -0.10 -16.97 -14.46
N THR A 153 0.95 -16.77 -13.66
CA THR A 153 0.84 -16.15 -12.33
C THR A 153 1.08 -14.64 -12.38
N ARG A 154 1.92 -14.17 -13.30
CA ARG A 154 2.20 -12.75 -13.51
C ARG A 154 1.02 -11.96 -14.08
N TYR A 155 0.41 -12.44 -15.17
CA TYR A 155 -0.63 -11.67 -15.87
C TYR A 155 -1.87 -11.37 -15.03
N PRO A 156 -2.44 -12.32 -14.24
CA PRO A 156 -3.62 -12.04 -13.44
C PRO A 156 -3.42 -10.86 -12.47
N ILE A 157 -2.23 -10.75 -11.86
CA ILE A 157 -1.91 -9.69 -10.89
C ILE A 157 -1.99 -8.32 -11.56
N LEU A 158 -1.39 -8.18 -12.75
CA LEU A 158 -1.39 -6.93 -13.51
C LEU A 158 -2.82 -6.53 -13.92
N HIS A 159 -3.60 -7.46 -14.46
CA HIS A 159 -4.99 -7.20 -14.86
C HIS A 159 -5.89 -6.85 -13.66
N TRP A 160 -5.68 -7.48 -12.50
CA TRP A 160 -6.43 -7.15 -11.29
C TRP A 160 -6.07 -5.76 -10.78
N ALA A 161 -4.78 -5.41 -10.78
CA ALA A 161 -4.33 -4.08 -10.40
C ALA A 161 -4.91 -2.99 -11.34
N GLU A 162 -4.91 -3.22 -12.66
CA GLU A 162 -5.54 -2.30 -13.63
C GLU A 162 -7.05 -2.16 -13.38
N ARG A 163 -7.77 -3.27 -13.16
CA ARG A 163 -9.22 -3.23 -12.88
C ARG A 163 -9.53 -2.48 -11.59
N ILE A 164 -8.79 -2.75 -10.52
CA ILE A 164 -8.97 -2.04 -9.24
C ILE A 164 -8.64 -0.56 -9.40
N GLY A 165 -7.59 -0.22 -10.15
CA GLY A 165 -7.25 1.17 -10.49
C GLY A 165 -8.37 1.86 -11.28
N TYR A 166 -8.91 1.21 -12.30
CA TYR A 166 -10.02 1.70 -13.12
C TYR A 166 -11.31 1.93 -12.31
N TYR A 167 -11.62 1.04 -11.36
CA TYR A 167 -12.78 1.19 -10.48
C TYR A 167 -12.57 2.31 -9.45
N SER A 168 -11.38 2.37 -8.86
CA SER A 168 -11.01 3.37 -7.85
C SER A 168 -10.99 4.78 -8.44
N ALA A 169 -10.57 4.94 -9.71
CA ALA A 169 -10.61 6.21 -10.42
C ALA A 169 -12.04 6.75 -10.63
N ARG A 170 -13.05 5.87 -10.66
CA ARG A 170 -14.47 6.26 -10.80
C ARG A 170 -15.12 6.55 -9.47
N TRP A 171 -14.80 5.74 -8.47
CA TRP A 171 -15.34 5.91 -7.13
C TRP A 171 -14.26 5.58 -6.10
N PRO A 172 -13.65 6.60 -5.45
CA PRO A 172 -12.55 6.40 -4.51
C PRO A 172 -12.87 5.44 -3.36
N LEU A 173 -14.16 5.29 -3.01
CA LEU A 173 -14.58 4.33 -1.99
C LEU A 173 -14.26 2.88 -2.36
N VAL A 174 -14.12 2.55 -3.65
CA VAL A 174 -13.70 1.21 -4.07
C VAL A 174 -12.32 0.86 -3.52
N ALA A 175 -11.38 1.81 -3.50
CA ALA A 175 -10.06 1.59 -2.92
C ALA A 175 -10.15 1.34 -1.41
N LEU A 176 -11.00 2.09 -0.70
CA LEU A 176 -11.22 1.90 0.73
C LEU A 176 -11.84 0.53 1.02
N LEU A 177 -12.90 0.16 0.29
CA LEU A 177 -13.56 -1.14 0.42
C LEU A 177 -12.60 -2.29 0.13
N PHE A 178 -11.75 -2.15 -0.90
CA PHE A 178 -10.70 -3.11 -1.21
C PHE A 178 -9.70 -3.26 -0.05
N LEU A 179 -9.21 -2.15 0.52
CA LEU A 179 -8.30 -2.18 1.65
C LEU A 179 -8.94 -2.81 2.89
N LEU A 180 -10.16 -2.42 3.25
CA LEU A 180 -10.91 -3.02 4.36
C LEU A 180 -11.12 -4.52 4.13
N ALA A 181 -11.47 -4.92 2.91
CA ALA A 181 -11.66 -6.32 2.58
C ALA A 181 -10.37 -7.14 2.74
N VAL A 182 -9.27 -6.68 2.14
CA VAL A 182 -8.00 -7.44 2.08
C VAL A 182 -7.23 -7.41 3.40
N PHE A 183 -7.25 -6.30 4.13
CA PHE A 183 -6.45 -6.15 5.36
C PHE A 183 -7.23 -6.41 6.64
N ILE A 184 -8.57 -6.33 6.63
CA ILE A 184 -9.38 -6.50 7.85
C ILE A 184 -10.32 -7.69 7.71
N VAL A 185 -11.20 -7.69 6.72
CA VAL A 185 -12.28 -8.68 6.62
C VAL A 185 -11.72 -10.07 6.33
N ILE A 186 -10.89 -10.23 5.31
CA ILE A 186 -10.34 -11.54 4.91
C ILE A 186 -9.45 -12.13 6.02
N PRO A 187 -8.44 -11.40 6.57
CA PRO A 187 -7.64 -11.91 7.67
C PRO A 187 -8.47 -12.17 8.93
N GLY A 188 -9.45 -11.31 9.24
CA GLY A 188 -10.35 -11.47 10.37
C GLY A 188 -11.21 -12.72 10.28
N ILE A 189 -11.77 -13.01 9.09
CA ILE A 189 -12.49 -14.26 8.82
C ILE A 189 -11.54 -15.46 8.99
N GLY A 190 -10.34 -15.41 8.41
CA GLY A 190 -9.36 -16.48 8.51
C GLY A 190 -8.97 -16.77 9.97
N PHE A 191 -8.69 -15.73 10.75
CA PHE A 191 -8.36 -15.85 12.16
C PHE A 191 -9.54 -16.39 12.98
N GLY A 192 -10.75 -15.87 12.75
CA GLY A 192 -11.97 -16.36 13.38
C GLY A 192 -12.22 -17.83 13.11
N MET A 193 -12.01 -18.29 11.87
CA MET A 193 -12.10 -19.71 11.52
C MET A 193 -11.07 -20.54 12.31
N VAL A 194 -9.79 -20.14 12.34
CA VAL A 194 -8.75 -20.88 13.08
C VAL A 194 -9.12 -21.04 14.56
N TYR A 195 -9.71 -20.02 15.19
CA TYR A 195 -10.17 -20.10 16.58
C TYR A 195 -11.35 -21.05 16.74
N LEU A 196 -12.34 -21.01 15.84
CA LEU A 196 -13.51 -21.89 15.88
C LEU A 196 -13.12 -23.37 15.73
N TYR A 197 -12.17 -23.68 14.85
CA TYR A 197 -11.70 -25.06 14.63
C TYR A 197 -10.83 -25.61 15.76
N LYS A 198 -10.29 -24.77 16.65
CA LYS A 198 -9.54 -25.18 17.84
C LYS A 198 -10.38 -25.25 19.12
N GLY A 199 -11.66 -24.86 19.04
CA GLY A 199 -12.55 -24.77 20.20
C GLY A 199 -13.23 -26.09 20.58
N SER A 200 -14.29 -25.99 21.39
CA SER A 200 -15.16 -27.12 21.74
C SER A 200 -15.86 -27.71 20.49
N ALA A 201 -16.42 -28.92 20.62
CA ALA A 201 -17.20 -29.55 19.53
C ALA A 201 -18.32 -28.63 18.98
N THR A 202 -18.93 -27.81 19.83
CA THR A 202 -19.93 -26.80 19.45
C THR A 202 -19.32 -25.65 18.64
N ALA A 203 -18.12 -25.17 18.99
CA ALA A 203 -17.40 -24.13 18.25
C ALA A 203 -16.97 -24.63 16.86
N VAL A 204 -16.52 -25.89 16.77
CA VAL A 204 -16.18 -26.53 15.50
C VAL A 204 -17.43 -26.65 14.60
N ALA A 205 -18.57 -27.07 15.14
CA ALA A 205 -19.83 -27.15 14.39
C ALA A 205 -20.27 -25.77 13.85
N PHE A 206 -20.10 -24.71 14.66
CA PHE A 206 -20.34 -23.34 14.21
C PHE A 206 -19.35 -22.90 13.14
N GLY A 207 -18.07 -23.26 13.29
CA GLY A 207 -17.02 -23.03 12.30
C GLY A 207 -17.34 -23.65 10.94
N ILE A 208 -17.77 -24.92 10.91
CA ILE A 208 -18.18 -25.61 9.68
C ILE A 208 -19.37 -24.91 9.03
N THR A 209 -20.37 -24.52 9.82
CA THR A 209 -21.56 -23.82 9.33
C THR A 209 -21.17 -22.47 8.72
N LEU A 210 -20.33 -21.70 9.41
CA LEU A 210 -19.84 -20.40 8.92
C LEU A 210 -19.00 -20.57 7.64
N SER A 211 -18.13 -21.59 7.57
CA SER A 211 -17.37 -21.91 6.37
C SER A 211 -18.29 -22.23 5.20
N ALA A 212 -19.35 -23.01 5.41
CA ALA A 212 -20.33 -23.31 4.36
C ALA A 212 -21.05 -22.04 3.87
N ILE A 213 -21.45 -21.16 4.79
CA ILE A 213 -22.06 -19.87 4.43
C ILE A 213 -21.09 -19.02 3.60
N VAL A 214 -19.82 -18.92 4.01
CA VAL A 214 -18.81 -18.16 3.26
C VAL A 214 -18.65 -18.71 1.84
N VAL A 215 -18.56 -20.03 1.68
CA VAL A 215 -18.47 -20.69 0.37
C VAL A 215 -19.71 -20.41 -0.48
N VAL A 216 -20.91 -20.52 0.10
CA VAL A 216 -22.17 -20.23 -0.61
C VAL A 216 -22.25 -18.77 -1.02
N CYS A 217 -21.88 -17.83 -0.14
CA CYS A 217 -21.84 -16.40 -0.46
C CYS A 217 -20.85 -16.11 -1.61
N PHE A 218 -19.66 -16.71 -1.58
CA PHE A 218 -18.69 -16.59 -2.68
C PHE A 218 -19.22 -17.17 -3.99
N ALA A 219 -19.84 -18.35 -3.95
CA ALA A 219 -20.43 -19.00 -5.12
C ALA A 219 -21.61 -18.18 -5.67
N ALA A 220 -22.48 -17.67 -4.81
CA ALA A 220 -23.60 -16.81 -5.17
C ALA A 220 -23.11 -15.48 -5.79
N PHE A 221 -22.08 -14.86 -5.21
CA PHE A 221 -21.46 -13.67 -5.78
C PHE A 221 -20.81 -13.95 -7.14
N TYR A 222 -20.07 -15.05 -7.26
CA TYR A 222 -19.45 -15.46 -8.52
C TYR A 222 -20.51 -15.71 -9.60
N TRP A 223 -21.57 -16.45 -9.26
CA TRP A 223 -22.71 -16.67 -10.14
C TRP A 223 -23.32 -15.33 -10.55
N TRP A 224 -23.67 -14.49 -9.58
CA TRP A 224 -24.29 -13.20 -9.85
C TRP A 224 -23.43 -12.34 -10.80
N TYR A 225 -22.13 -12.26 -10.53
CA TYR A 225 -21.19 -11.46 -11.31
C TYR A 225 -21.04 -11.95 -12.75
N TRP A 226 -20.94 -13.27 -12.96
CA TRP A 226 -20.63 -13.85 -14.28
C TRP A 226 -21.83 -14.36 -15.08
N ARG A 227 -22.95 -14.68 -14.44
CA ARG A 227 -24.11 -15.34 -15.07
C ARG A 227 -25.42 -14.54 -14.98
N LEU A 228 -25.54 -13.55 -14.10
CA LEU A 228 -26.77 -12.77 -13.89
C LEU A 228 -26.52 -11.25 -14.06
N ASP A 229 -25.79 -10.88 -15.12
CA ASP A 229 -25.48 -9.49 -15.51
C ASP A 229 -24.92 -8.60 -14.38
N GLY A 230 -24.43 -9.19 -13.28
CA GLY A 230 -23.92 -8.45 -12.13
C GLY A 230 -22.74 -7.57 -12.50
N ARG A 231 -21.91 -8.04 -13.45
CA ARG A 231 -20.84 -7.24 -14.06
C ARG A 231 -21.36 -5.97 -14.74
N GLU A 232 -22.42 -6.06 -15.56
CA GLU A 232 -22.98 -4.91 -16.25
C GLU A 232 -23.60 -3.92 -15.26
N ARG A 233 -24.36 -4.42 -14.28
CA ARG A 233 -24.92 -3.60 -13.20
C ARG A 233 -23.85 -2.89 -12.39
N TRP A 234 -22.74 -3.56 -12.09
CA TRP A 234 -21.61 -2.95 -11.39
C TRP A 234 -20.97 -1.84 -12.22
N HIS A 235 -20.72 -2.07 -13.51
CA HIS A 235 -20.17 -1.03 -14.39
C HIS A 235 -21.13 0.16 -14.55
N TYR A 236 -22.44 -0.10 -14.66
CA TYR A 236 -23.46 0.95 -14.70
C TYR A 236 -23.46 1.77 -13.41
N PHE A 237 -23.47 1.13 -12.24
CA PHE A 237 -23.40 1.80 -10.95
C PHE A 237 -22.15 2.70 -10.83
N LEU A 238 -20.99 2.19 -11.25
CA LEU A 238 -19.75 2.98 -11.25
C LEU A 238 -19.79 4.14 -12.24
N ALA A 239 -20.46 4.00 -13.38
CA ALA A 239 -20.63 5.08 -14.35
C ALA A 239 -21.47 6.22 -13.75
N VAL A 240 -22.60 5.89 -13.12
CA VAL A 240 -23.46 6.87 -12.43
C VAL A 240 -22.71 7.59 -11.32
N LYS A 241 -21.94 6.87 -10.49
CA LYS A 241 -21.16 7.48 -9.41
C LYS A 241 -20.02 8.37 -9.92
N ALA A 242 -19.36 7.98 -11.00
CA ALA A 242 -18.33 8.80 -11.61
C ALA A 242 -18.91 10.10 -12.17
N GLU A 243 -20.12 10.06 -12.72
CA GLU A 243 -20.81 11.24 -13.23
C GLU A 243 -21.24 12.20 -12.13
N ASP A 244 -21.87 11.70 -11.06
CA ASP A 244 -22.20 12.49 -9.87
C ASP A 244 -20.96 13.18 -9.27
N HIS A 245 -19.83 12.48 -9.22
CA HIS A 245 -18.58 13.08 -8.77
C HIS A 245 -18.08 14.19 -9.69
N ARG A 246 -18.12 14.00 -11.02
CA ARG A 246 -17.76 15.04 -12.00
C ARG A 246 -18.64 16.28 -11.87
N MET A 247 -19.96 16.10 -11.78
CA MET A 247 -20.90 17.22 -11.61
C MET A 247 -20.61 18.02 -10.34
N ARG A 248 -20.32 17.35 -9.22
CA ARG A 248 -19.94 18.03 -7.96
C ARG A 248 -18.65 18.83 -8.10
N MET A 249 -17.63 18.26 -8.75
CA MET A 249 -16.36 18.96 -8.96
C MET A 249 -16.51 20.17 -9.89
N GLU A 250 -17.34 20.06 -10.92
CA GLU A 250 -17.67 21.18 -11.81
C GLU A 250 -18.43 22.29 -11.06
N ALA A 251 -19.40 21.93 -10.22
CA ALA A 251 -20.13 22.90 -9.39
C ALA A 251 -19.19 23.65 -8.44
N VAL A 252 -18.26 22.95 -7.78
CA VAL A 252 -17.23 23.56 -6.92
C VAL A 252 -16.30 24.48 -7.74
N ARG A 253 -15.91 24.07 -8.95
CA ARG A 253 -15.04 24.89 -9.80
C ARG A 253 -15.73 26.18 -10.24
N ARG A 254 -17.01 26.09 -10.64
CA ARG A 254 -17.81 27.26 -11.01
C ARG A 254 -18.00 28.22 -9.84
N ALA A 255 -18.36 27.71 -8.66
CA ALA A 255 -18.48 28.55 -7.46
C ALA A 255 -17.17 29.30 -7.15
N ARG A 256 -16.02 28.63 -7.32
CA ARG A 256 -14.71 29.26 -7.12
C ARG A 256 -14.37 30.28 -8.21
N GLU A 257 -14.78 30.05 -9.45
CA GLU A 257 -14.63 31.01 -10.56
C GLU A 257 -15.49 32.26 -10.30
N ASP A 258 -16.74 32.08 -9.87
CA ASP A 258 -17.65 33.17 -9.51
C ASP A 258 -17.09 34.00 -8.34
N ASP A 259 -16.63 33.36 -7.26
CA ASP A 259 -16.00 34.04 -6.11
C ASP A 259 -14.78 34.88 -6.53
N MET A 260 -13.96 34.40 -7.47
CA MET A 260 -12.81 35.17 -7.98
C MET A 260 -13.23 36.39 -8.81
N VAL A 261 -14.35 36.31 -9.52
CA VAL A 261 -14.92 37.45 -10.27
C VAL A 261 -15.54 38.47 -9.32
N PHE A 262 -16.16 38.06 -8.23
CA PHE A 262 -16.69 38.99 -7.21
C PHE A 262 -15.60 39.69 -6.39
N MET A 263 -14.39 39.15 -6.33
CA MET A 263 -13.24 39.72 -5.61
C MET A 263 -12.34 40.61 -6.48
N SER A 264 -12.58 40.71 -7.79
CA SER A 264 -11.85 41.56 -8.74
C SER A 264 -12.60 42.84 -9.09
#